data_AF-A0AAU6ZV43-F1
#
_entry.id   AF-A0AAU6ZV43-F1
#
_cell.length_a   1.000
_cell.length_b   1.000
_cell.length_c   1.000
_cell.angle_alpha   90.00
_cell.angle_beta   90.00
_cell.angle_gamma   90.00
#
_symmetry.space_group_name_H-M   'P 1'
#
loop_
_entity.id
_entity.type
_entity.pdbx_description
1 polymer ?
#
loop_
_entity_poly.entity_id
_entity_poly.type
_entity_poly.pdbx_seq_one_letter_code
_entity_poly.pdbx_strand_id
1 'polypeptide(L)' 'MEFGGTWTLLHRTDTTVIISLRRCDGGEEVERLCSADPDLIAYTATAPEN' A
#
# COMPACT_ATOMS: atom_id res chain seq x y z
N MET A 1 -4.44 -21.63 -6.36
CA MET A 1 -4.43 -21.22 -4.94
C MET A 1 -3.69 -19.91 -4.87
N GLU A 2 -4.45 -18.83 -5.00
CA GLU A 2 -3.96 -17.46 -4.96
C GLU A 2 -3.72 -17.06 -3.51
N PHE A 3 -2.44 -17.01 -3.11
CA PHE A 3 -2.07 -16.37 -1.85
C PHE A 3 -2.05 -14.85 -2.09
N GLY A 4 -3.24 -14.25 -2.25
CA GLY A 4 -3.39 -12.82 -2.50
C GLY A 4 -3.31 -12.03 -1.20
N GLY A 5 -2.21 -11.33 -0.95
CA GLY A 5 -2.19 -10.28 0.06
C GLY A 5 -2.81 -9.01 -0.50
N THR A 6 -3.68 -8.35 0.27
CA THR A 6 -4.28 -7.08 -0.15
C THR A 6 -3.38 -5.93 0.28
N TRP A 7 -2.97 -5.12 -0.68
CA TRP A 7 -2.25 -3.88 -0.40
C TRP A 7 -3.25 -2.78 -0.07
N THR A 8 -3.11 -2.15 1.09
CA THR A 8 -3.91 -0.99 1.48
C THR A 8 -3.00 0.20 1.68
N LEU A 9 -3.36 1.31 1.04
CA LEU A 9 -2.74 2.60 1.32
C LEU A 9 -3.16 3.06 2.73
N LEU A 10 -2.19 3.20 3.65
CA LEU A 10 -2.48 3.70 5.00
C LEU A 10 -2.35 5.22 5.08
N HIS A 11 -1.31 5.75 4.44
CA HIS A 11 -1.03 7.17 4.48
C HIS A 11 -0.33 7.60 3.21
N ARG A 12 -0.69 8.77 2.71
CA ARG A 12 -0.03 9.39 1.56
C ARG A 12 0.09 10.88 1.84
N THR A 13 1.29 11.39 1.63
CA THR A 13 1.65 12.80 1.63
C THR A 13 2.33 13.13 0.31
N ASP A 14 2.57 14.42 0.05
CA ASP A 14 3.30 14.87 -1.14
C ASP A 14 4.76 14.36 -1.21
N THR A 15 5.31 13.89 -0.08
CA THR A 15 6.72 13.46 0.01
C THR A 15 6.88 12.00 0.42
N THR A 16 5.82 11.34 0.88
CA THR A 16 5.92 10.01 1.46
C THR A 16 4.62 9.24 1.32
N VAL A 17 4.75 7.97 1.03
CA VAL A 17 3.65 7.03 0.96
C VAL A 17 3.91 5.84 1.87
N ILE A 18 2.86 5.40 2.55
CA ILE A 18 2.86 4.27 3.47
C ILE A 18 1.80 3.30 3.00
N ILE A 19 2.25 2.12 2.61
CA ILE A 19 1.40 1.02 2.14
C ILE A 19 1.56 -0.15 3.10
N SER A 20 0.45 -0.79 3.42
CA SER A 20 0.38 -1.97 4.28
C SER A 20 -0.04 -3.18 3.47
N LEU A 21 0.74 -4.25 3.56
CA LEU A 21 0.38 -5.56 3.05
C LEU A 21 -0.40 -6.30 4.13
N ARG A 22 -1.68 -6.59 3.87
CA ARG A 22 -2.51 -7.42 4.75
C ARG A 22 -2.65 -8.83 4.21
N ARG A 23 -2.72 -9.80 5.13
CA ARG A 23 -3.03 -11.19 4.77
C ARG A 23 -4.45 -11.28 4.20
N CYS A 24 -4.63 -12.23 3.28
CA CYS A 24 -5.93 -12.62 2.74
C CYS A 24 -6.94 -13.01 3.84
N ASP A 25 -6.46 -13.58 4.94
CA ASP A 25 -7.28 -14.13 6.05
C ASP A 25 -7.88 -13.06 6.99
N GLY A 26 -7.86 -11.78 6.61
CA GLY A 26 -8.72 -10.80 7.25
C GLY A 26 -8.13 -10.04 8.44
N GLY A 27 -6.92 -9.47 8.27
CA GLY A 27 -6.69 -8.16 8.91
C GLY A 27 -5.32 -7.88 9.49
N GLU A 28 -4.45 -8.89 9.66
CA GLU A 28 -3.12 -8.65 10.22
C GLU A 28 -2.19 -8.02 9.17
N GLU A 29 -1.59 -6.88 9.53
CA GLU A 29 -0.52 -6.26 8.75
C GLU A 29 0.69 -7.19 8.76
N VAL A 30 1.06 -7.68 7.58
CA VAL A 30 2.25 -8.51 7.37
C VAL A 30 3.47 -7.63 7.27
N GLU A 31 3.34 -6.56 6.47
CA GLU A 31 4.45 -5.70 6.12
C GLU A 31 3.96 -4.28 5.91
N ARG A 32 4.80 -3.33 6.32
CA ARG A 32 4.58 -1.91 6.05
C ARG A 32 5.73 -1.37 5.22
N LEU A 33 5.41 -0.92 4.02
CA LEU A 33 6.34 -0.25 3.13
C LEU A 33 6.18 1.26 3.28
N CYS A 34 7.26 1.93 3.72
CA CYS A 34 7.37 3.38 3.70
C CYS A 34 8.29 3.78 2.54
N SER A 35 7.84 4.67 1.67
CA SER A 35 8.60 5.09 0.51
C SER A 35 8.42 6.59 0.28
N ALA A 36 9.53 7.27 0.02
CA ALA A 36 9.55 8.70 -0.30
C ALA A 36 9.86 8.94 -1.79
N ASP A 37 9.63 7.92 -2.62
CA ASP A 37 9.91 7.97 -4.04
C ASP A 37 8.80 8.76 -4.77
N PRO A 38 9.14 9.84 -5.49
CA PRO A 38 8.15 10.69 -6.15
C PRO A 38 7.37 9.96 -7.25
N ASP A 39 7.99 8.97 -7.91
CA ASP A 39 7.35 8.17 -8.95
C ASP A 39 6.29 7.24 -8.34
N LEU A 40 6.62 6.63 -7.19
CA LEU A 40 5.66 5.83 -6.41
C LEU A 40 4.50 6.67 -5.88
N ILE A 41 4.76 7.88 -5.39
CA ILE A 41 3.72 8.81 -4.91
C ILE A 41 2.76 9.15 -6.07
N ALA A 42 3.29 9.47 -7.25
CA ALA A 42 2.48 9.73 -8.44
C ALA A 42 1.67 8.49 -8.87
N TYR A 43 2.27 7.29 -8.86
CA TYR A 43 1.59 6.05 -9.17
C TYR A 43 0.39 5.81 -8.24
N THR A 44 0.56 5.98 -6.93
CA THR A 44 -0.54 5.87 -5.95
C THR A 44 -1.62 6.95 -6.08
N ALA A 45 -1.36 8.03 -6.82
CA ALA A 45 -2.39 9.02 -7.16
C ALA A 45 -3.29 8.59 -8.32
N THR A 46 -2.82 7.67 -9.16
CA THR A 46 -3.56 7.14 -10.30
C THR A 46 -4.24 5.81 -10.00
N ALA A 47 -3.78 5.09 -8.98
CA ALA A 47 -4.37 3.84 -8.55
C ALA A 47 -5.72 4.11 -7.86
N PRO A 48 -6.82 3.43 -8.26
CA PRO A 48 -8.10 3.56 -7.58
C PRO A 48 -7.97 3.03 -6.15
N GLU A 49 -8.47 3.80 -5.18
CA GLU A 49 -8.73 3.33 -3.83
C GLU A 49 -9.69 2.13 -3.93
N ASN A 50 -9.20 0.93 -3.60
CA ASN A 50 -10.01 -0.29 -3.54
C ASN A 50 -10.73 -0.39 -2.20
#